data_AF-A0A7J8I2U7-F1
#
_entry.id   AF-A0A7J8I2U7-F1
#
_cell.length_a   1.000
_cell.length_b   1.000
_cell.length_c   1.000
_cell.angle_alpha   90.00
_cell.angle_beta   90.00
_cell.angle_gamma   90.00
#
_symmetry.space_group_name_H-M   'P 1'
#
loop_
_entity.id
_entity.type
_entity.pdbx_description
1 polymer ?
#
loop_
_entity_poly.entity_id
_entity_poly.type
_entity_poly.pdbx_seq_one_letter_code
_entity_poly.pdbx_strand_id
1 'polypeptide(L)'
;MGGPCLSIQHALCVLLTLLEDGLQNTRASATMGCASWCPPHSTCVNTTACRCHPGFTSSSGEVVTSIVDTCDDINECKPPLMMSCGKFAECQNTEGSYHCTCSPGYELISGATKFSNESENTCQDMDECQQNPVICKSRRICVNPQGSNTCKCPPGFELNPKYPKVCQGRGPG
;
A
#
# COMPACT_ATOMS: atom_id res chain seq x y z
N MET A 1 -30.70 38.22 44.43
CA MET A 1 -31.65 37.11 44.18
C MET A 1 -30.80 35.87 43.97
N GLY A 2 -30.51 34.99 44.92
CA GLY A 2 -31.26 34.56 46.10
C GLY A 2 -31.49 33.06 45.96
N GLY A 3 -30.44 32.25 46.18
CA GLY A 3 -30.52 30.79 46.13
C GLY A 3 -31.26 30.24 47.35
N PRO A 4 -31.97 29.10 47.25
CA PRO A 4 -32.67 28.52 48.39
C PRO A 4 -31.73 27.55 49.11
N CYS A 5 -31.02 28.06 50.10
CA CYS A 5 -30.60 27.28 51.26
C CYS A 5 -30.64 28.21 52.47
N LEU A 6 -31.85 28.57 52.89
CA LEU A 6 -32.09 29.19 54.19
C LEU A 6 -32.90 28.21 55.04
N SER A 7 -32.30 27.83 56.18
CA SER A 7 -32.93 27.17 57.32
C SER A 7 -33.28 25.69 57.19
N ILE A 8 -32.29 24.82 57.47
CA ILE A 8 -32.34 23.70 58.45
C ILE A 8 -30.87 23.29 58.74
N GLN A 9 -30.58 22.96 60.00
CA GLN A 9 -29.23 22.89 60.62
C GLN A 9 -28.15 22.14 59.80
N HIS A 10 -26.96 22.76 59.76
CA HIS A 10 -25.70 22.30 59.13
C HIS A 10 -25.25 20.87 59.49
N ALA A 11 -25.82 20.24 60.52
CA ALA A 11 -25.46 18.88 60.94
C ALA A 11 -26.12 17.76 60.09
N LEU A 12 -27.21 18.06 59.36
CA LEU A 12 -27.87 17.08 58.46
C LEU A 12 -27.32 17.11 57.03
N CYS A 13 -26.67 18.20 56.61
CA CYS A 13 -26.04 18.29 55.30
C CYS A 13 -24.79 17.38 55.22
N VAL A 14 -24.05 17.25 56.31
CA VAL A 14 -22.83 16.43 56.37
C VAL A 14 -23.14 14.91 56.41
N LEU A 15 -24.32 14.52 56.87
CA LEU A 15 -24.74 13.11 56.91
C LEU A 15 -25.25 12.57 55.56
N LEU A 16 -25.63 13.46 54.62
CA LEU A 16 -25.89 13.08 53.24
C LEU A 16 -24.61 13.09 52.38
N THR A 17 -23.59 13.87 52.73
CA THR A 17 -22.31 13.86 51.99
C THR A 17 -21.38 12.69 52.39
N LEU A 18 -21.53 12.09 53.58
CA LEU A 18 -20.67 10.99 54.04
C LEU A 18 -21.19 9.57 53.72
N LEU A 19 -22.33 9.44 53.03
CA LEU A 19 -22.73 8.19 52.35
C LEU A 19 -22.45 8.21 50.84
N GLU A 20 -21.83 9.28 50.34
CA GLU A 20 -21.33 9.38 48.96
C GLU A 20 -19.79 9.36 48.87
N ASP A 21 -19.08 9.27 50.01
CA ASP A 21 -17.64 8.96 50.06
C ASP A 21 -17.35 7.44 50.07
N GLY A 22 -18.24 6.66 49.44
CA GLY A 22 -18.08 5.24 49.12
C GLY A 22 -17.94 4.95 47.62
N LEU A 23 -17.87 5.97 46.77
CA LEU A 23 -17.70 5.82 45.32
C LEU A 23 -16.41 6.48 44.80
N GLN A 24 -15.37 6.54 45.64
CA GLN A 24 -14.01 6.83 45.16
C GLN A 24 -13.46 5.57 44.50
N ASN A 25 -13.74 5.43 43.20
CA ASN A 25 -12.82 4.99 42.14
C ASN A 25 -13.52 4.21 41.01
N THR A 26 -14.52 4.81 40.36
CA THR A 26 -14.95 4.35 39.02
C THR A 26 -14.81 5.48 38.01
N ARG A 27 -13.58 5.95 37.78
CA ARG A 27 -13.16 6.18 36.39
C ARG A 27 -12.94 4.80 35.78
N ALA A 28 -14.03 4.12 35.41
CA ALA A 28 -13.97 3.05 34.45
C ALA A 28 -13.61 3.70 33.10
N SER A 29 -12.32 3.92 32.89
CA SER A 29 -11.76 4.22 31.58
C SER A 29 -12.11 3.03 30.68
N ALA A 30 -12.74 3.33 29.54
CA ALA A 30 -13.34 2.39 28.61
C ALA A 30 -12.53 1.10 28.37
N THR A 31 -13.06 -0.08 28.74
CA THR A 31 -12.79 -1.43 28.16
C THR A 31 -13.40 -2.53 29.04
N MET A 32 -14.73 -2.74 29.04
CA MET A 32 -15.33 -3.90 29.74
C MET A 32 -15.99 -4.92 28.80
N GLY A 33 -15.70 -4.81 27.50
CA GLY A 33 -16.28 -5.66 26.45
C GLY A 33 -15.29 -6.08 25.36
N CYS A 34 -13.98 -5.80 25.51
CA CYS A 34 -12.98 -6.09 24.48
C CYS A 34 -11.81 -6.89 25.02
N ALA A 35 -11.35 -7.85 24.21
CA ALA A 35 -10.12 -8.59 24.41
C ALA A 35 -8.90 -7.66 24.44
N SER A 36 -8.11 -7.71 25.51
CA SER A 36 -6.85 -6.97 25.64
C SER A 36 -5.66 -7.67 24.97
N TRP A 37 -5.86 -8.87 24.47
CA TRP A 37 -4.84 -9.76 23.92
C TRP A 37 -4.82 -9.81 22.39
N CYS A 38 -5.56 -8.92 21.72
CA CYS A 38 -5.61 -8.90 20.26
C CYS A 38 -4.22 -8.68 19.65
N PRO A 39 -3.81 -9.49 18.65
CA PRO A 39 -2.51 -9.35 18.01
C PRO A 39 -2.40 -8.04 17.21
N PRO A 40 -1.18 -7.63 16.80
CA PRO A 40 -1.00 -6.53 15.84
C PRO A 40 -1.83 -6.73 14.57
N HIS A 41 -2.20 -5.63 13.92
CA HIS A 41 -3.08 -5.63 12.74
C HIS A 41 -4.45 -6.28 12.99
N SER A 42 -4.98 -6.16 14.20
CA SER A 42 -6.32 -6.62 14.54
C SER A 42 -7.05 -5.63 15.44
N THR A 43 -8.38 -5.68 15.38
CA THR A 43 -9.28 -4.89 16.22
C THR A 43 -10.13 -5.83 17.06
N CYS A 44 -10.37 -5.47 18.32
CA CYS A 44 -11.19 -6.29 19.20
C CYS A 44 -12.66 -6.30 18.74
N VAL A 45 -13.27 -7.50 18.71
CA VAL A 45 -14.69 -7.68 18.37
C VAL A 45 -15.52 -7.78 19.64
N ASN A 46 -15.07 -8.59 20.58
CA ASN A 46 -15.66 -8.74 21.91
C ASN A 46 -14.56 -9.20 22.90
N THR A 47 -14.94 -9.69 24.09
CA THR A 47 -13.98 -10.12 25.13
C THR A 47 -13.20 -11.39 24.80
N THR A 48 -13.65 -12.18 23.83
CA THR A 48 -13.05 -13.48 23.46
C THR A 48 -12.65 -13.57 21.99
N ALA A 49 -12.75 -12.48 21.22
CA ALA A 49 -12.45 -12.49 19.79
C ALA A 49 -11.88 -11.16 19.30
N CYS A 50 -10.96 -11.26 18.36
CA CYS A 50 -10.38 -10.15 17.62
C CYS A 50 -10.54 -10.40 16.12
N ARG A 51 -10.53 -9.35 15.31
CA ARG A 51 -10.65 -9.44 13.85
C ARG A 51 -9.43 -8.80 13.21
N CYS A 52 -8.78 -9.52 12.29
CA CYS A 52 -7.70 -8.97 11.49
C CYS A 52 -8.17 -7.76 10.68
N HIS A 53 -7.32 -6.76 10.53
CA HIS A 53 -7.59 -5.63 9.66
C HIS A 53 -7.74 -6.10 8.20
N PRO A 54 -8.44 -5.35 7.33
CA PRO A 54 -8.47 -5.64 5.91
C PRO A 54 -7.05 -5.78 5.34
N GLY A 55 -6.84 -6.79 4.49
CA GLY A 55 -5.51 -7.12 3.96
C GLY A 55 -4.67 -8.03 4.85
N PHE A 56 -5.19 -8.49 6.00
CA PHE A 56 -4.52 -9.43 6.90
C PHE A 56 -5.40 -10.66 7.16
N THR A 57 -4.77 -11.80 7.40
CA THR A 57 -5.44 -13.07 7.72
C THR A 57 -4.63 -13.88 8.74
N SER A 58 -5.32 -14.71 9.53
CA SER A 58 -4.68 -15.75 10.35
C SER A 58 -4.89 -17.13 9.73
N SER A 59 -4.12 -18.12 10.19
CA SER A 59 -4.40 -19.54 9.96
C SER A 59 -5.80 -19.98 10.43
N SER A 60 -6.35 -19.31 11.44
CA SER A 60 -7.72 -19.50 11.94
C SER A 60 -8.78 -18.72 11.16
N GLY A 61 -8.38 -17.94 10.15
CA GLY A 61 -9.24 -17.04 9.38
C GLY A 61 -9.16 -15.57 9.81
N GLU A 62 -10.16 -14.77 9.44
CA GLU A 62 -10.19 -13.32 9.70
C GLU A 62 -10.48 -12.99 11.18
N VAL A 63 -11.22 -13.85 11.88
CA VAL A 63 -11.54 -13.70 13.31
C VAL A 63 -10.71 -14.68 14.12
N VAL A 64 -9.91 -14.14 15.03
CA VAL A 64 -9.01 -14.89 15.91
C VAL A 64 -9.60 -14.96 17.32
N THR A 65 -9.42 -16.11 17.98
CA THR A 65 -9.96 -16.35 19.33
C THR A 65 -8.88 -16.77 20.33
N SER A 66 -7.63 -16.85 19.88
CA SER A 66 -6.48 -17.29 20.67
C SER A 66 -5.38 -16.24 20.69
N ILE A 67 -4.64 -16.18 21.80
CA ILE A 67 -3.51 -15.26 21.98
C ILE A 67 -2.29 -15.63 21.12
N VAL A 68 -2.24 -16.85 20.60
CA VAL A 68 -1.14 -17.31 19.73
C VAL A 68 -1.41 -17.05 18.25
N ASP A 69 -2.63 -16.63 17.89
CA ASP A 69 -2.96 -16.31 16.51
C ASP A 69 -2.26 -15.00 16.10
N THR A 70 -1.78 -14.95 14.87
CA THR A 70 -1.19 -13.77 14.24
C THR A 70 -2.05 -13.33 13.06
N CYS A 71 -2.19 -12.02 12.87
CA CYS A 71 -2.79 -11.45 11.68
C CYS A 71 -1.65 -11.09 10.73
N ASP A 72 -1.38 -11.99 9.78
CA ASP A 72 -0.31 -11.84 8.81
C ASP A 72 -0.82 -11.20 7.53
N ASP A 73 0.05 -10.43 6.89
CA ASP A 73 -0.23 -9.77 5.62
C ASP A 73 -0.66 -10.76 4.53
N ILE A 74 -1.73 -10.45 3.82
CA ILE A 74 -2.19 -11.23 2.68
C ILE A 74 -1.35 -10.82 1.48
N ASN A 75 -0.67 -11.79 0.85
CA ASN A 75 0.04 -11.50 -0.40
C ASN A 75 -0.88 -11.65 -1.61
N GLU A 76 -1.50 -10.56 -2.07
CA GLU A 76 -2.46 -10.61 -3.17
C GLU A 76 -1.81 -10.93 -4.52
N CYS A 77 -0.50 -10.75 -4.64
CA CYS A 77 0.29 -11.05 -5.84
C CYS A 77 0.68 -12.52 -5.99
N LYS A 78 0.35 -13.37 -5.01
CA LYS A 78 0.66 -14.82 -5.01
C LYS A 78 -0.62 -15.66 -4.94
N PRO A 79 -0.55 -16.96 -5.31
CA PRO A 79 -1.63 -17.90 -5.03
C PRO A 79 -2.00 -17.89 -3.54
N PRO A 80 -3.29 -17.93 -3.18
CA PRO A 80 -4.43 -18.27 -4.04
C PRO A 80 -5.11 -17.09 -4.74
N LEU A 81 -4.84 -15.84 -4.35
CA LEU A 81 -5.54 -14.66 -4.89
C LEU A 81 -5.05 -14.31 -6.29
N MET A 82 -3.74 -14.20 -6.46
CA MET A 82 -3.05 -13.90 -7.73
C MET A 82 -3.77 -12.82 -8.55
N MET A 83 -3.96 -11.64 -7.95
CA MET A 83 -4.65 -10.53 -8.58
C MET A 83 -4.00 -10.13 -9.90
N SER A 84 -4.83 -9.97 -10.95
CA SER A 84 -4.39 -9.51 -12.26
C SER A 84 -4.27 -7.99 -12.29
N CYS A 85 -3.08 -7.49 -12.63
CA CYS A 85 -2.84 -6.08 -12.93
C CYS A 85 -3.09 -5.74 -14.41
N GLY A 86 -3.46 -6.71 -15.25
CA GLY A 86 -3.60 -6.54 -16.69
C GLY A 86 -2.26 -6.59 -17.44
N LYS A 87 -2.28 -6.19 -18.72
CA LYS A 87 -1.12 -6.26 -19.62
C LYS A 87 -0.05 -5.23 -19.26
N PHE A 88 1.21 -5.58 -19.51
CA PHE A 88 2.37 -4.70 -19.31
C PHE A 88 2.43 -4.09 -17.91
N ALA A 89 2.02 -4.86 -16.91
CA ALA A 89 1.98 -4.44 -15.53
C ALA A 89 2.37 -5.59 -14.59
N GLU A 90 2.85 -5.21 -13.42
CA GLU A 90 3.33 -6.10 -12.38
C GLU A 90 2.61 -5.79 -11.06
N CYS A 91 2.28 -6.84 -10.31
CA CYS A 91 1.71 -6.72 -8.97
C CYS A 91 2.84 -6.59 -7.94
N GLN A 92 2.72 -5.62 -7.05
CA GLN A 92 3.61 -5.41 -5.91
C GLN A 92 2.83 -5.49 -4.59
N ASN A 93 3.20 -6.47 -3.77
CA ASN A 93 2.62 -6.65 -2.45
C ASN A 93 3.09 -5.56 -1.49
N THR A 94 2.22 -5.09 -0.61
CA THR A 94 2.50 -4.11 0.44
C THR A 94 1.85 -4.54 1.74
N GLU A 95 2.28 -4.00 2.86
CA GLU A 95 1.65 -4.35 4.13
C GLU A 95 0.19 -3.85 4.19
N GLY A 96 -0.74 -4.79 4.30
CA GLY A 96 -2.19 -4.60 4.33
C GLY A 96 -2.85 -4.35 2.98
N SER A 97 -2.12 -4.44 1.85
CA SER A 97 -2.68 -4.21 0.52
C SER A 97 -1.72 -4.60 -0.61
N TYR A 98 -2.08 -4.30 -1.84
CA TYR A 98 -1.19 -4.38 -3.00
C TYR A 98 -1.39 -3.16 -3.91
N HIS A 99 -0.47 -3.01 -4.85
CA HIS A 99 -0.66 -2.10 -5.96
C HIS A 99 -0.03 -2.67 -7.22
N CYS A 100 -0.56 -2.24 -8.35
CA CYS A 100 -0.02 -2.53 -9.66
C CYS A 100 0.87 -1.37 -10.13
N THR A 101 1.93 -1.71 -10.85
CA THR A 101 2.80 -0.76 -11.54
C THR A 101 2.96 -1.20 -12.98
N CYS A 102 3.09 -0.26 -13.92
CA CYS A 102 3.47 -0.64 -15.29
C CYS A 102 4.85 -1.31 -15.29
N SER A 103 5.01 -2.31 -16.15
CA SER A 103 6.29 -2.99 -16.37
C SER A 103 7.36 -2.00 -16.86
N PRO A 104 8.65 -2.29 -16.68
CA PRO A 104 9.72 -1.45 -17.21
C PRO A 104 9.53 -1.13 -18.71
N GLY A 105 9.69 0.14 -19.09
CA GLY A 105 9.43 0.61 -20.46
C GLY A 105 7.98 1.01 -20.74
N TYR A 106 7.10 0.98 -19.73
CA TYR A 106 5.70 1.39 -19.86
C TYR A 106 5.32 2.43 -18.80
N GLU A 107 4.35 3.30 -19.12
CA GLU A 107 3.78 4.28 -18.19
C GLU A 107 2.24 4.34 -18.29
N LEU A 108 1.57 4.79 -17.23
CA LEU A 108 0.14 5.09 -17.30
C LEU A 108 -0.07 6.38 -18.10
N ILE A 109 -1.09 6.40 -18.96
CA ILE A 109 -1.49 7.61 -19.71
C ILE A 109 -1.81 8.79 -18.77
N SER A 110 -2.30 8.49 -17.57
CA SER A 110 -2.59 9.49 -16.54
C SER A 110 -1.35 10.12 -15.91
N GLY A 111 -0.15 9.56 -16.14
CA GLY A 111 1.10 9.93 -15.48
C GLY A 111 1.21 9.40 -14.04
N ALA A 112 0.22 8.66 -13.54
CA ALA A 112 0.34 7.98 -12.25
C ALA A 112 1.36 6.84 -12.33
N THR A 113 1.96 6.49 -11.18
CA THR A 113 2.95 5.41 -11.10
C THR A 113 2.39 4.10 -10.54
N LYS A 114 1.18 4.15 -9.97
CA LYS A 114 0.52 3.04 -9.29
C LYS A 114 -0.98 3.04 -9.61
N PHE A 115 -1.57 1.86 -9.64
CA PHE A 115 -3.01 1.64 -9.81
C PHE A 115 -3.46 0.37 -9.07
N SER A 116 -4.75 0.16 -8.88
CA SER A 116 -5.25 -0.85 -7.92
C SER A 116 -5.71 -2.16 -8.56
N ASN A 117 -6.10 -2.13 -9.84
CA ASN A 117 -6.68 -3.29 -10.53
C ASN A 117 -6.62 -3.13 -12.06
N GLU A 118 -6.91 -4.21 -12.79
CA GLU A 118 -6.89 -4.24 -14.26
C GLU A 118 -7.79 -3.18 -14.93
N SER A 119 -8.88 -2.74 -14.31
CA SER A 119 -9.77 -1.73 -14.91
C SER A 119 -9.15 -0.33 -14.94
N GLU A 120 -8.16 -0.08 -14.08
CA GLU A 120 -7.39 1.16 -14.03
C GLU A 120 -6.12 1.08 -14.90
N ASN A 121 -5.82 -0.08 -15.50
CA ASN A 121 -4.63 -0.27 -16.32
C ASN A 121 -4.74 0.53 -17.63
N THR A 122 -3.85 1.51 -17.75
CA THR A 122 -3.65 2.31 -18.97
C THR A 122 -2.17 2.34 -19.36
N CYS A 123 -1.44 1.25 -19.05
CA CYS A 123 -0.02 1.14 -19.35
C CYS A 123 0.22 1.14 -20.86
N GLN A 124 0.97 2.13 -21.33
CA GLN A 124 1.40 2.28 -22.70
C GLN A 124 2.91 2.31 -22.79
N ASP A 125 3.42 1.90 -23.95
CA ASP A 125 4.85 1.93 -24.25
C ASP A 125 5.42 3.35 -24.16
N MET A 126 6.58 3.45 -23.54
CA MET A 126 7.33 4.69 -23.42
C MET A 126 8.17 4.95 -24.65
N ASP A 127 7.84 5.98 -25.43
CA ASP A 127 8.67 6.37 -26.57
C ASP A 127 9.91 7.15 -26.10
N GLU A 128 10.96 6.41 -25.74
CA GLU A 128 12.19 7.03 -25.24
C GLU A 128 12.95 7.77 -26.35
N CYS A 129 12.67 7.46 -27.63
CA CYS A 129 13.21 8.21 -28.77
C CYS A 129 12.59 9.60 -28.86
N GLN A 130 11.29 9.74 -28.53
CA GLN A 130 10.63 11.05 -28.44
C GLN A 130 11.02 11.79 -27.18
N GLN A 131 11.05 11.12 -26.03
CA GLN A 131 11.39 11.76 -24.75
C GLN A 131 12.84 12.21 -24.69
N ASN A 132 13.75 11.44 -25.29
CA ASN A 132 15.16 11.76 -25.36
C ASN A 132 15.72 11.53 -26.78
N PRO A 133 15.62 12.53 -27.67
CA PRO A 133 16.10 12.41 -29.05
C PRO A 133 17.61 12.12 -29.17
N VAL A 134 18.39 12.37 -28.12
CA VAL A 134 19.85 12.14 -28.06
C VAL A 134 20.23 10.88 -27.28
N ILE A 135 19.26 10.04 -26.91
CA ILE A 135 19.49 8.78 -26.18
C ILE A 135 20.49 7.88 -26.92
N CYS A 136 20.43 7.90 -28.24
CA CYS A 136 21.37 7.23 -29.12
C CYS A 136 22.61 8.10 -29.39
N LYS A 137 23.65 7.89 -28.58
CA LYS A 137 24.98 8.48 -28.76
C LYS A 137 25.58 8.13 -30.15
N SER A 138 26.58 8.90 -30.60
CA SER A 138 27.42 8.59 -31.78
C SER A 138 26.68 8.54 -33.13
N ARG A 139 25.75 9.47 -33.38
CA ARG A 139 25.00 9.60 -34.66
C ARG A 139 24.21 8.34 -35.05
N ARG A 140 23.80 7.55 -34.06
CA ARG A 140 22.92 6.39 -34.27
C ARG A 140 21.46 6.85 -34.35
N ILE A 141 20.65 6.09 -35.08
CA ILE A 141 19.21 6.32 -35.21
C ILE A 141 18.51 5.57 -34.07
N CYS A 142 17.68 6.28 -33.32
CA CYS A 142 16.82 5.67 -32.29
C CYS A 142 15.63 4.96 -32.94
N VAL A 143 15.32 3.77 -32.45
CA VAL A 143 14.13 2.99 -32.82
C VAL A 143 13.46 2.56 -31.53
N ASN A 144 12.16 2.76 -31.42
CA ASN A 144 11.36 2.48 -30.24
C ASN A 144 10.50 1.21 -30.42
N PRO A 145 11.04 0.00 -30.23
CA PRO A 145 10.20 -1.19 -30.07
C PRO A 145 9.40 -1.15 -28.76
N GLN A 146 8.33 -1.93 -28.65
CA GLN A 146 7.54 -1.98 -27.41
C GLN A 146 8.38 -2.51 -26.23
N GLY A 147 8.36 -1.77 -25.12
CA GLY A 147 9.00 -2.07 -23.84
C GLY A 147 10.46 -1.64 -23.71
N SER A 148 11.08 -1.03 -24.74
CA SER A 148 12.47 -0.56 -24.71
C SER A 148 12.83 0.25 -25.95
N ASN A 149 13.93 1.01 -25.93
CA ASN A 149 14.57 1.54 -27.14
C ASN A 149 15.72 0.66 -27.65
N THR A 150 16.03 0.81 -28.95
CA THR A 150 17.26 0.30 -29.55
C THR A 150 17.89 1.35 -30.46
N CYS A 151 19.22 1.44 -30.45
CA CYS A 151 19.96 2.33 -31.35
C CYS A 151 20.50 1.54 -32.54
N LYS A 152 20.22 2.00 -33.77
CA LYS A 152 20.71 1.35 -35.00
C LYS A 152 21.64 2.28 -35.78
N CYS A 153 22.53 1.71 -36.59
CA CYS A 153 23.33 2.51 -37.49
C CYS A 153 22.48 3.06 -38.65
N PRO A 154 22.81 4.25 -39.18
CA PRO A 154 22.15 4.76 -40.38
C PRO A 154 22.26 3.79 -41.57
N PRO A 155 21.37 3.89 -42.57
CA PRO A 155 21.46 3.08 -43.78
C PRO A 155 22.85 3.15 -44.42
N GLY A 156 23.43 1.99 -44.76
CA GLY A 156 24.78 1.87 -45.32
C GLY A 156 25.92 1.75 -44.29
N PHE A 157 25.61 1.80 -42.99
CA PHE A 157 26.58 1.65 -41.91
C PHE A 157 26.29 0.44 -41.02
N GLU A 158 27.33 -0.13 -40.43
CA GLU A 158 27.27 -1.25 -39.49
C GLU A 158 28.06 -0.95 -38.22
N LEU A 159 27.78 -1.69 -37.14
CA LEU A 159 28.54 -1.54 -35.89
C LEU A 159 29.97 -2.03 -36.09
N ASN A 160 30.93 -1.22 -35.66
CA ASN A 160 32.33 -1.64 -35.66
C ASN A 160 32.52 -2.80 -34.65
N PRO A 161 33.10 -3.95 -35.04
CA PRO A 161 33.29 -5.10 -34.17
C PRO A 161 34.17 -4.83 -32.94
N LYS A 162 35.13 -3.91 -33.08
CA LYS A 162 36.06 -3.48 -32.02
C LYS A 162 35.48 -2.34 -31.17
N TYR A 163 34.56 -1.55 -31.73
CA TYR A 163 33.93 -0.40 -31.07
C TYR A 163 32.40 -0.45 -31.21
N PRO A 164 31.68 -1.19 -30.35
CA PRO A 164 30.24 -1.52 -30.50
C PRO A 164 29.26 -0.32 -30.35
N LYS A 165 29.78 0.90 -30.23
CA LYS A 165 29.02 2.15 -30.23
C LYS A 165 29.33 3.04 -31.44
N VAL A 166 30.20 2.59 -32.34
CA VAL A 166 30.65 3.34 -33.51
C VAL A 166 30.09 2.68 -34.76
N CYS A 167 29.45 3.48 -35.60
CA CYS A 167 29.00 3.06 -36.92
C CYS A 167 30.13 3.29 -37.94
N GLN A 168 30.44 2.27 -38.73
CA GLN A 168 31.38 2.34 -39.85
C GLN A 168 30.65 2.02 -41.15
N GLY A 169 31.00 2.70 -42.24
CA GLY A 169 30.43 2.38 -43.54
C GLY A 169 30.75 0.94 -43.93
N ARG A 170 29.87 0.28 -44.68
CA ARG A 170 30.28 -0.92 -45.41
C ARG A 170 31.40 -0.52 -46.36
N GLY A 171 32.61 -1.00 -46.10
CA GLY A 171 33.72 -0.84 -47.05
C GLY A 171 33.31 -1.44 -48.41
N PRO A 172 33.90 -0.99 -49.53
CA PRO A 172 33.73 -1.69 -50.79
C PRO A 172 34.21 -3.13 -50.59
N GLY A 173 33.27 -4.08 -50.69
CA GLY A 173 33.57 -5.51 -50.73
C GLY A 173 34.17 -5.90 -52.05
#